data_AF-A0AAV5RNN9-F1
#
_entry.id   AF-A0AAV5RNN9-F1
#
_cell.length_a   1.000
_cell.length_b   1.000
_cell.length_c   1.000
_cell.angle_alpha   90.00
_cell.angle_beta   90.00
_cell.angle_gamma   90.00
#
_symmetry.space_group_name_H-M   'P 1'
#
loop_
_entity.id
_entity.type
_entity.pdbx_description
1 polymer ?
#
loop_
_entity_poly.entity_id
_entity_poly.type
_entity_poly.pdbx_seq_one_letter_code
_entity_poly.pdbx_strand_id
1 'polypeptide(L)'
;MSSVCISHLMDWDEVICYEEQCYQTGLKQGADAAATQLNEAGYSAGIKIGFEKYLALGILQSRTECWKIDSGVINNPRDVKTIETLTTLTESGSMVNDPEEVEQLGRRKKISTNKIKLLAQKTKKPQLNLHEDLTGIIKTNADRSSIEDIF
;
A
#
# COMPACT_ATOMS: atom_id res chain seq x y z
N MET A 1 15.77 -9.10 -75.10
CA MET A 1 16.30 -9.17 -73.72
C MET A 1 16.06 -7.82 -73.07
N SER A 2 14.92 -7.66 -72.38
CA SER A 2 14.59 -6.40 -71.69
C SER A 2 15.17 -6.51 -70.28
N SER A 3 16.22 -5.74 -70.03
CA SER A 3 16.91 -5.69 -68.75
C SER A 3 15.97 -5.05 -67.73
N VAL A 4 15.62 -5.81 -66.69
CA VAL A 4 14.89 -5.32 -65.53
C VAL A 4 15.79 -4.31 -64.82
N CYS A 5 15.39 -3.04 -64.83
CA CYS A 5 16.03 -2.00 -64.03
C CYS A 5 15.73 -2.24 -62.54
N ILE A 6 16.56 -3.03 -61.88
CA ILE A 6 16.63 -3.03 -60.42
C ILE A 6 17.55 -1.87 -60.05
N SER A 7 16.98 -0.70 -59.77
CA SER A 7 17.71 0.35 -59.05
C SER A 7 16.74 1.43 -58.54
N HIS A 8 15.96 1.09 -57.51
CA HIS A 8 15.58 2.09 -56.53
C HIS A 8 16.55 1.94 -55.36
N LEU A 9 17.80 2.37 -55.58
CA LEU A 9 18.71 2.61 -54.46
C LEU A 9 18.18 3.87 -53.79
N MET A 10 17.67 3.73 -52.56
CA MET A 10 17.35 4.84 -51.69
C MET A 10 18.54 5.80 -51.68
N ASP A 11 18.30 7.09 -51.87
CA ASP A 11 19.35 8.10 -51.82
C ASP A 11 19.93 8.15 -50.39
N TRP A 12 21.22 8.42 -50.24
CA TRP A 12 21.86 8.40 -48.92
C TRP A 12 21.26 9.44 -47.98
N ASP A 13 20.81 10.58 -48.51
CA ASP A 13 20.09 11.60 -47.76
C ASP A 13 18.74 11.07 -47.23
N GLU A 14 18.07 10.20 -47.99
CA GLU A 14 16.81 9.57 -47.59
C GLU A 14 17.03 8.54 -46.48
N VAL A 15 18.12 7.77 -46.55
CA VAL A 15 18.54 6.84 -45.49
C VAL A 15 18.85 7.61 -44.21
N ILE A 16 19.61 8.70 -44.29
CA ILE A 16 19.99 9.52 -43.13
C ILE A 16 18.74 10.16 -42.49
N CYS A 17 17.82 10.70 -43.30
CA CYS A 17 16.55 11.23 -42.79
C CYS A 17 15.70 10.15 -42.12
N TYR A 18 15.69 8.93 -42.66
CA TYR A 18 14.95 7.82 -42.05
C TYR A 18 15.57 7.36 -40.73
N GLU A 19 16.89 7.28 -40.63
CA GLU A 19 17.60 6.98 -39.38
C GLU A 19 17.33 8.03 -38.31
N GLU A 20 17.36 9.31 -38.66
CA GLU A 20 17.04 10.40 -37.75
C GLU A 20 15.58 10.31 -37.26
N GLN A 21 14.63 10.02 -38.16
CA GLN A 21 13.24 9.78 -37.78
C GLN A 21 13.08 8.58 -36.84
N CYS A 22 13.78 7.48 -37.10
CA CYS A 22 13.78 6.31 -36.23
C CYS A 22 14.36 6.64 -34.85
N TYR A 23 15.44 7.41 -34.80
CA TYR A 23 16.05 7.85 -33.55
C TYR A 23 15.11 8.74 -32.74
N GLN A 24 14.51 9.75 -33.37
CA GLN A 24 13.54 10.65 -32.71
C GLN A 24 12.31 9.87 -32.23
N THR A 25 11.84 8.90 -33.01
CA THR A 25 10.73 8.03 -32.64
C THR A 25 11.09 7.16 -31.43
N GLY A 26 12.26 6.53 -31.43
CA GLY A 26 12.74 5.72 -30.31
C GLY A 26 12.95 6.54 -29.04
N LEU A 27 13.50 7.75 -29.16
CA LEU A 27 13.67 8.67 -28.05
C LEU A 27 12.33 9.07 -27.43
N LYS A 28 11.35 9.41 -28.26
CA LYS A 28 10.00 9.77 -27.81
C LYS A 28 9.31 8.58 -27.14
N GLN A 29 9.35 7.39 -27.76
CA GLN A 29 8.77 6.17 -27.20
C GLN A 29 9.43 5.79 -25.87
N GLY A 30 10.74 5.96 -25.74
CA GLY A 30 11.46 5.73 -24.49
C GLY A 30 11.05 6.71 -23.39
N ALA A 31 10.89 7.99 -23.73
CA ALA A 31 10.43 9.02 -22.79
C ALA A 31 8.98 8.74 -22.31
N ASP A 32 8.08 8.39 -23.24
CA ASP A 32 6.68 8.08 -22.94
C ASP A 32 6.58 6.81 -22.08
N ALA A 33 7.33 5.75 -22.41
CA ALA A 33 7.36 4.52 -21.62
C ALA A 33 7.90 4.74 -20.19
N ALA A 34 8.94 5.55 -20.05
CA ALA A 34 9.49 5.90 -18.75
C ALA A 34 8.48 6.69 -17.89
N ALA A 35 7.74 7.62 -18.51
CA ALA A 35 6.69 8.37 -17.82
C ALA A 35 5.55 7.45 -17.34
N THR A 36 5.09 6.54 -18.20
CA THR A 36 4.06 5.56 -17.84
C THR A 36 4.52 4.66 -16.70
N GLN A 37 5.75 4.14 -16.77
CA GLN A 37 6.32 3.27 -15.74
C GLN A 37 6.46 4.00 -14.39
N LEU A 38 6.88 5.27 -14.39
CA LEU A 38 6.95 6.08 -13.18
C LEU A 38 5.56 6.27 -12.54
N ASN A 39 4.55 6.55 -13.36
CA ASN A 39 3.18 6.75 -12.91
C ASN A 39 2.58 5.47 -12.32
N GLU A 40 2.77 4.33 -12.99
CA GLU A 40 2.30 3.03 -12.52
C GLU A 40 2.99 2.58 -11.23
N ALA A 41 4.30 2.79 -11.14
CA ALA A 41 5.07 2.52 -9.92
C ALA A 41 4.62 3.43 -8.76
N GLY A 42 4.38 4.72 -9.02
CA GLY A 42 3.87 5.67 -8.02
C GLY A 42 2.46 5.31 -7.55
N TYR A 43 1.58 4.95 -8.48
CA TYR A 43 0.19 4.58 -8.19
C TYR A 43 0.09 3.31 -7.33
N SER A 44 0.78 2.25 -7.76
CA SER A 44 0.82 0.98 -7.01
C SER A 44 1.44 1.14 -5.62
N ALA A 45 2.50 1.94 -5.49
CA ALA A 45 3.07 2.29 -4.19
C ALA A 45 2.08 3.06 -3.29
N GLY A 46 1.33 4.00 -3.86
CA GLY A 46 0.30 4.76 -3.16
C GLY A 46 -0.81 3.87 -2.59
N ILE A 47 -1.33 2.94 -3.40
CA ILE A 47 -2.32 1.94 -2.96
C ILE A 47 -1.75 1.09 -1.82
N LYS A 48 -0.53 0.59 -1.96
CA LYS A 48 0.12 -0.24 -0.94
C LYS A 48 0.21 0.49 0.40
N ILE A 49 0.66 1.75 0.40
CA ILE A 49 0.78 2.57 1.61
C ILE A 49 -0.59 2.82 2.26
N GLY A 50 -1.62 3.09 1.45
CA GLY A 50 -2.99 3.23 1.93
C GLY A 50 -3.46 1.96 2.63
N PHE A 51 -3.29 0.81 1.97
CA PHE A 51 -3.68 -0.50 2.50
C PHE A 51 -2.95 -0.86 3.81
N GLU A 52 -1.64 -0.59 3.92
CA GLU A 52 -0.88 -0.81 5.15
C GLU A 52 -1.43 -0.02 6.35
N LYS A 53 -1.97 1.18 6.12
CA LYS A 53 -2.61 1.99 7.17
C LYS A 53 -3.95 1.41 7.60
N TYR A 54 -4.76 0.92 6.65
CA TYR A 54 -6.02 0.22 6.96
C TYR A 54 -5.77 -1.08 7.73
N LEU A 55 -4.80 -1.88 7.31
CA LEU A 55 -4.43 -3.12 7.99
C LEU A 55 -3.98 -2.86 9.43
N ALA A 56 -3.16 -1.83 9.64
CA ALA A 56 -2.77 -1.40 10.97
C ALA A 56 -3.96 -0.95 11.84
N LEU A 57 -4.95 -0.27 11.25
CA LEU A 57 -6.18 0.12 11.95
C LEU A 57 -7.00 -1.12 12.36
N GLY A 58 -7.11 -2.12 11.50
CA GLY A 58 -7.79 -3.38 11.80
C GLY A 58 -7.17 -4.15 12.96
N ILE A 59 -5.83 -4.19 13.05
CA ILE A 59 -5.11 -4.78 14.20
C ILE A 59 -5.43 -4.00 15.50
N LEU A 60 -5.48 -2.67 15.42
CA LEU A 60 -5.83 -1.83 16.57
C LEU A 60 -7.29 -2.07 17.00
N GLN A 61 -8.20 -2.25 16.03
CA GLN A 61 -9.60 -2.56 16.28
C GLN A 61 -9.75 -3.90 16.99
N SER A 62 -9.14 -4.96 16.48
CA SER A 62 -9.22 -6.30 17.10
C SER A 62 -8.66 -6.30 18.52
N ARG A 63 -7.57 -5.58 18.78
CA ARG A 63 -7.00 -5.45 20.13
C ARG A 63 -7.94 -4.69 21.08
N THR A 64 -8.61 -3.66 20.57
CA THR A 64 -9.59 -2.89 21.34
C THR A 64 -10.78 -3.76 21.71
N GLU A 65 -11.27 -4.62 20.81
CA GLU A 65 -12.33 -5.59 21.09
C GLU A 65 -11.90 -6.62 22.15
N CYS A 66 -10.68 -7.17 22.05
CA CYS A 66 -10.15 -8.06 23.09
C CYS A 66 -10.15 -7.41 24.48
N TRP A 67 -9.90 -6.10 24.56
CA TRP A 67 -9.97 -5.35 25.81
C TRP A 67 -11.37 -5.00 26.27
N LYS A 68 -12.34 -4.87 25.36
CA LYS A 68 -13.75 -4.80 25.75
C LYS A 68 -14.21 -6.10 26.38
N ILE A 69 -13.83 -7.25 25.82
CA ILE A 69 -14.19 -8.56 26.39
C ILE A 69 -13.57 -8.70 27.79
N ASP A 70 -12.31 -8.30 27.94
CA ASP A 70 -11.63 -8.28 29.23
C ASP A 70 -12.06 -7.12 30.16
N SER A 71 -12.89 -6.18 29.71
CA SER A 71 -13.31 -5.04 30.52
C SER A 71 -14.21 -5.46 31.71
N GLY A 72 -14.74 -6.69 31.70
CA GLY A 72 -15.30 -7.33 32.90
C GLY A 72 -14.30 -7.49 34.07
N VAL A 73 -12.99 -7.34 33.81
CA VAL A 73 -11.89 -7.33 34.79
C VAL A 73 -11.36 -5.90 35.03
N ILE A 74 -11.61 -4.95 34.11
CA ILE A 74 -11.15 -3.56 34.18
C ILE A 74 -12.22 -2.69 34.85
N ASN A 75 -12.16 -2.59 36.18
CA ASN A 75 -13.14 -1.82 36.98
C ASN A 75 -12.87 -0.30 37.03
N ASN A 76 -11.79 0.20 36.40
CA ASN A 76 -11.44 1.61 36.48
C ASN A 76 -12.22 2.44 35.44
N PRO A 77 -13.09 3.39 35.84
CA PRO A 77 -13.92 4.17 34.93
C PRO A 77 -13.11 5.02 33.93
N ARG A 78 -11.85 5.36 34.22
CA ARG A 78 -10.97 6.05 33.25
C ARG A 78 -10.51 5.13 32.13
N ASP A 79 -10.28 3.86 32.43
CA ASP A 79 -9.79 2.89 31.45
C ASP A 79 -10.95 2.47 30.54
N VAL A 80 -12.17 2.34 31.07
CA VAL A 80 -13.41 2.15 30.29
C VAL A 80 -13.61 3.28 29.26
N LYS A 81 -13.56 4.55 29.69
CA LYS A 81 -13.63 5.70 28.76
C LYS A 81 -12.51 5.69 27.71
N THR A 82 -11.33 5.19 28.06
CA THR A 82 -10.22 5.07 27.12
C THR A 82 -10.50 4.00 26.06
N ILE A 83 -11.11 2.88 26.43
CA ILE A 83 -11.54 1.81 25.52
C ILE A 83 -12.67 2.31 24.59
N GLU A 84 -13.64 3.05 25.11
CA GLU A 84 -14.68 3.70 24.31
C GLU A 84 -14.08 4.65 23.27
N THR A 85 -13.16 5.52 23.69
CA THR A 85 -12.46 6.44 22.78
C THR A 85 -11.66 5.68 21.72
N LEU A 86 -10.99 4.59 22.11
CA LEU A 86 -10.25 3.74 21.18
C LEU A 86 -11.18 3.12 20.14
N THR A 87 -12.35 2.65 20.56
CA THR A 87 -13.36 2.08 19.67
C THR A 87 -13.70 3.04 18.56
N THR A 88 -14.07 4.28 18.89
CA THR A 88 -14.41 5.33 17.92
C THR A 88 -13.24 5.68 17.01
N LEU A 89 -12.01 5.68 17.53
CA LEU A 89 -10.81 5.99 16.73
C LEU A 89 -10.41 4.85 15.78
N THR A 90 -10.73 3.61 16.13
CA THR A 90 -10.44 2.41 15.33
C THR A 90 -11.63 1.95 14.49
N GLU A 91 -12.78 2.61 14.61
CA GLU A 91 -13.97 2.29 13.83
C GLU A 91 -13.65 2.57 12.36
N SER A 92 -13.71 1.50 11.58
CA SER A 92 -13.40 1.53 10.16
C SER A 92 -14.52 2.28 9.44
N GLY A 93 -14.24 3.51 9.03
CA GLY A 93 -15.09 4.28 8.12
C GLY A 93 -14.98 3.75 6.69
N SER A 94 -15.40 4.56 5.72
CA SER A 94 -15.22 4.25 4.29
C SER A 94 -13.78 3.86 3.98
N MET A 95 -13.57 2.75 3.27
CA MET A 95 -12.25 2.31 2.81
C MET A 95 -11.97 2.87 1.41
N VAL A 96 -11.90 4.19 1.29
CA VAL A 96 -11.52 4.83 0.02
C VAL A 96 -10.03 5.15 0.09
N ASN A 97 -9.29 4.91 -0.99
CA ASN A 97 -7.89 5.31 -1.09
C ASN A 97 -7.79 6.79 -1.50
N ASP A 98 -8.46 7.65 -0.73
CA ASP A 98 -8.41 9.09 -0.90
C ASP A 98 -7.22 9.65 -0.09
N PRO A 99 -6.43 10.59 -0.63
CA PRO A 99 -5.27 11.15 0.07
C PRO A 99 -5.61 11.74 1.44
N GLU A 100 -6.76 12.39 1.58
CA GLU A 100 -7.19 13.01 2.83
C GLU A 100 -7.56 11.94 3.86
N GLU A 101 -8.32 10.91 3.45
CA GLU A 101 -8.66 9.78 4.30
C GLU A 101 -7.41 9.03 4.79
N VAL A 102 -6.45 8.79 3.90
CA VAL A 102 -5.17 8.12 4.19
C VAL A 102 -4.34 8.92 5.21
N GLU A 103 -4.38 10.24 5.17
CA GLU A 103 -3.73 11.08 6.17
C GLU A 103 -4.46 11.01 7.52
N GLN A 104 -5.79 11.15 7.52
CA GLN A 104 -6.62 11.04 8.72
C GLN A 104 -6.46 9.67 9.41
N LEU A 105 -6.36 8.58 8.64
CA LEU A 105 -6.06 7.25 9.15
C LEU A 105 -4.68 7.19 9.80
N GLY A 106 -3.67 7.86 9.23
CA GLY A 106 -2.34 7.97 9.85
C GLY A 106 -2.40 8.65 11.22
N ARG A 107 -3.17 9.74 11.33
CA ARG A 107 -3.38 10.46 12.61
C ARG A 107 -4.11 9.58 13.62
N ARG A 108 -5.22 8.94 13.22
CA ARG A 108 -5.98 7.99 14.06
C ARG A 108 -5.12 6.82 14.54
N LYS A 109 -4.32 6.21 13.65
CA LYS A 109 -3.36 5.16 14.00
C LYS A 109 -2.37 5.61 15.06
N LYS A 110 -1.76 6.78 14.90
CA LYS A 110 -0.77 7.32 15.85
C LYS A 110 -1.37 7.52 17.25
N ILE A 111 -2.55 8.14 17.32
CA ILE A 111 -3.25 8.40 18.59
C ILE A 111 -3.65 7.08 19.26
N SER A 112 -4.25 6.17 18.50
CA SER A 112 -4.73 4.87 18.99
C SER A 112 -3.57 4.01 19.50
N THR A 113 -2.47 3.96 18.76
CA THR A 113 -1.26 3.21 19.16
C THR A 113 -0.73 3.69 20.52
N ASN A 114 -0.65 5.00 20.73
CA ASN A 114 -0.17 5.56 21.99
C ASN A 114 -1.11 5.22 23.15
N LYS A 115 -2.43 5.35 22.94
CA LYS A 115 -3.43 4.99 23.95
C LYS A 115 -3.38 3.50 24.30
N ILE A 116 -3.22 2.62 23.31
CA ILE A 116 -3.05 1.18 23.54
C ILE A 116 -1.75 0.91 24.30
N LYS A 117 -0.61 1.49 23.92
CA LYS A 117 0.64 1.28 24.67
C LYS A 117 0.51 1.65 26.16
N LEU A 118 -0.14 2.78 26.45
CA LEU A 118 -0.40 3.21 27.83
C LEU A 118 -1.33 2.26 28.58
N LEU A 119 -2.40 1.79 27.95
CA LEU A 119 -3.32 0.82 28.55
C LEU A 119 -2.64 -0.54 28.77
N ALA A 120 -1.85 -1.03 27.81
CA ALA A 120 -1.11 -2.27 27.92
C ALA A 120 -0.11 -2.22 29.09
N GLN A 121 0.60 -1.10 29.23
CA GLN A 121 1.52 -0.88 30.35
C GLN A 121 0.80 -0.92 31.70
N LYS A 122 -0.35 -0.24 31.82
CA LYS A 122 -1.14 -0.21 33.06
C LYS A 122 -1.74 -1.58 33.42
N THR A 123 -2.23 -2.30 32.42
CA THR A 123 -2.91 -3.58 32.59
C THR A 123 -1.95 -4.78 32.60
N LYS A 124 -0.63 -4.54 32.49
CA LYS A 124 0.43 -5.56 32.35
C LYS A 124 0.17 -6.55 31.20
N LYS A 125 -0.58 -6.13 30.18
CA LYS A 125 -0.87 -6.93 29.00
C LYS A 125 0.26 -6.80 27.97
N PRO A 126 0.39 -7.77 27.04
CA PRO A 126 1.43 -7.70 26.02
C PRO A 126 1.34 -6.39 25.23
N GLN A 127 2.49 -5.73 25.07
CA GLN A 127 2.59 -4.48 24.35
C GLN A 127 2.30 -4.70 22.86
N LEU A 128 1.73 -3.68 22.21
CA LEU A 128 1.41 -3.73 20.79
C LEU A 128 2.66 -3.41 19.96
N ASN A 129 3.11 -4.39 19.18
CA ASN A 129 4.20 -4.24 18.22
C ASN A 129 3.64 -4.33 16.80
N LEU A 130 3.02 -3.25 16.34
CA LEU A 130 2.39 -3.16 15.01
C LEU A 130 3.26 -3.66 13.85
N HIS A 131 4.58 -3.45 13.90
CA HIS A 131 5.47 -3.91 12.84
C HIS A 131 5.62 -5.44 12.83
N GLU A 132 5.75 -6.06 14.01
CA GLU A 132 5.79 -7.51 14.16
C GLU A 132 4.43 -8.13 13.84
N ASP A 133 3.34 -7.49 14.24
CA ASP A 133 1.98 -7.95 13.96
C ASP A 133 1.66 -7.92 12.45
N LEU A 134 2.06 -6.84 11.75
CA LEU A 134 1.91 -6.73 10.29
C LEU A 134 2.78 -7.76 9.56
N THR A 135 4.04 -7.91 9.97
CA THR A 135 4.96 -8.87 9.34
C THR A 135 4.56 -10.32 9.62
N GLY A 136 3.99 -10.61 10.79
CA GLY A 136 3.41 -11.91 11.12
C GLY A 136 2.22 -12.28 10.23
N ILE A 137 1.31 -11.33 9.99
CA ILE A 137 0.17 -11.50 9.07
C ILE A 137 0.65 -11.70 7.63
N ILE A 138 1.61 -10.90 7.16
CA ILE A 138 2.14 -11.02 5.79
C ILE A 138 2.83 -12.38 5.60
N LYS A 139 3.62 -12.83 6.58
CA LYS A 139 4.28 -14.16 6.52
C LYS A 139 3.26 -15.30 6.49
N THR A 140 2.25 -15.27 7.37
CA THR A 140 1.21 -16.31 7.40
C THR A 140 0.36 -16.32 6.13
N ASN A 141 0.09 -15.16 5.52
CA ASN A 141 -0.63 -15.10 4.25
C ASN A 141 0.24 -15.55 3.05
N ALA A 142 1.54 -15.25 3.04
CA ALA A 142 2.46 -15.74 2.00
C ALA A 142 2.57 -17.28 2.04
N ASP A 143 2.64 -17.84 3.26
CA ASP A 143 2.68 -19.29 3.49
C ASP A 143 1.36 -19.96 3.06
N ARG A 144 0.22 -19.28 3.23
CA ARG A 144 -1.09 -19.74 2.72
C ARG A 144 -1.25 -19.61 1.20
N SER A 145 -0.73 -18.55 0.57
CA SER A 145 -0.79 -18.42 -0.89
C SER A 145 0.01 -19.50 -1.61
N SER A 146 1.04 -20.05 -0.95
CA SER A 146 1.80 -21.19 -1.47
C SER A 146 1.03 -22.51 -1.44
N ILE A 147 -0.11 -22.57 -0.73
CA ILE A 147 -0.97 -23.76 -0.61
C ILE A 147 -2.08 -23.76 -1.68
N GLU A 148 -2.44 -22.60 -2.24
CA GLU A 148 -3.50 -22.49 -3.27
C GLU A 148 -3.03 -22.80 -4.71
N ASP A 149 -1.73 -23.10 -4.91
CA ASP A 149 -1.19 -23.60 -6.19
C ASP A 149 -1.27 -25.15 -6.34
N ILE A 150 -2.07 -25.85 -5.51
CA ILE A 150 -2.16 -27.33 -5.50
C ILE A 150 -3.51 -27.86 -6.05
N PHE A 151 -4.38 -27.03 -6.63
CA PHE A 151 -5.59 -27.52 -7.32
C PHE A 151 -5.77 -26.97 -8.74
#